data_AF-A0A4P5R2V2-F1
#
_entry.id   AF-A0A4P5R2V2-F1
#
_cell.length_a   1.000
_cell.length_b   1.000
_cell.length_c   1.000
_cell.angle_alpha   90.00
_cell.angle_beta   90.00
_cell.angle_gamma   90.00
#
_symmetry.space_group_name_H-M   'P 1'
#
loop_
_entity.id
_entity.type
_entity.pdbx_description
1 polymer ?
#
loop_
_entity_poly.entity_id
_entity_poly.type
_entity_poly.pdbx_seq_one_letter_code
_entity_poly.pdbx_strand_id
1 'polypeptide(L)'
;MTNLLSTIAFLAVVGFLAWVGWGMEPHWSSKDGRKFMCRMHLHPGDDNDRPRWHDVKVSIDDTELLVYARSRRGRNLRGVWKVVGVANDSAKNRRLYEVRTSADVGATIRVPQSSRCVPLLDRLVP
;
A
#
# COMPACT_ATOMS: atom_id res chain seq x y z
N MET A 1 -20.76 41.70 -6.36
CA MET A 1 -21.15 40.32 -6.75
C MET A 1 -19.97 39.47 -7.19
N THR A 2 -18.96 40.03 -7.88
CA THR A 2 -17.76 39.31 -8.35
C THR A 2 -17.00 38.55 -7.26
N ASN A 3 -16.84 39.14 -6.07
CA ASN A 3 -16.13 38.50 -4.94
C ASN A 3 -16.86 37.27 -4.38
N LEU A 4 -18.19 37.23 -4.46
CA LEU A 4 -18.98 36.09 -3.98
C LEU A 4 -18.84 34.91 -4.95
N LEU A 5 -18.98 35.19 -6.26
CA LEU A 5 -18.78 34.21 -7.32
C LEU A 5 -17.36 33.62 -7.31
N SER A 6 -16.33 34.46 -7.16
CA SER A 6 -14.95 33.98 -7.09
C SER A 6 -14.68 33.13 -5.84
N THR A 7 -15.27 33.50 -4.70
CA THR A 7 -15.13 32.72 -3.45
C THR A 7 -15.80 31.35 -3.57
N ILE A 8 -17.02 31.28 -4.13
CA ILE A 8 -17.73 30.01 -4.35
C ILE A 8 -16.94 29.13 -5.32
N ALA A 9 -16.45 29.69 -6.42
CA ALA A 9 -15.64 28.96 -7.39
C ALA A 9 -14.36 28.41 -6.76
N PHE A 10 -13.67 29.20 -5.93
CA PHE A 10 -12.48 28.77 -5.21
C PHE A 10 -12.77 27.59 -4.27
N LEU A 11 -13.81 27.68 -3.43
CA LEU A 11 -14.19 26.60 -2.52
C LEU A 11 -14.60 25.33 -3.26
N ALA A 12 -15.30 25.46 -4.38
CA ALA A 12 -15.65 24.32 -5.22
C ALA A 12 -14.40 23.60 -5.77
N VAL A 13 -13.41 24.35 -6.26
CA VAL A 13 -12.14 23.78 -6.75
C VAL A 13 -11.36 23.11 -5.61
N VAL A 14 -11.23 23.76 -4.45
CA VAL A 14 -10.53 23.19 -3.29
C VAL A 14 -11.22 21.91 -2.80
N GLY A 15 -12.56 21.93 -2.69
CA GLY A 15 -13.35 20.76 -2.29
C GLY A 15 -13.21 19.62 -3.29
N PHE A 16 -13.22 19.91 -4.59
CA PHE A 16 -13.01 18.92 -5.64
C PHE A 16 -11.62 18.28 -5.55
N LEU A 17 -10.57 19.09 -5.39
CA LEU A 17 -9.20 18.57 -5.22
C LEU A 17 -9.05 17.72 -3.96
N ALA A 18 -9.68 18.10 -2.85
CA ALA A 18 -9.69 17.31 -1.63
C ALA A 18 -10.39 15.96 -1.82
N TRP A 19 -11.54 15.95 -2.52
CA TRP A 19 -12.27 14.73 -2.84
C TRP A 19 -11.46 13.76 -3.71
N VAL A 20 -10.79 14.28 -4.75
CA VAL A 20 -9.87 13.51 -5.60
C VAL A 20 -8.73 12.93 -4.76
N GLY A 21 -8.11 13.74 -3.91
CA GLY A 21 -7.01 13.32 -3.05
C GLY A 21 -7.39 12.22 -2.06
N TRP A 22 -8.60 12.24 -1.51
CA TRP A 22 -9.09 11.20 -0.61
C TRP A 22 -9.32 9.84 -1.29
N GLY A 23 -9.66 9.84 -2.58
CA GLY A 23 -9.84 8.60 -3.36
C GLY A 23 -8.54 7.92 -3.77
N MET A 24 -7.43 8.67 -3.82
CA MET A 24 -6.13 8.15 -4.25
C MET A 24 -5.44 7.41 -3.11
N GLU A 25 -5.14 6.12 -3.34
CA GLU A 25 -4.26 5.41 -2.42
C GLU A 25 -2.85 6.00 -2.51
N PRO A 26 -2.15 6.19 -1.37
CA PRO A 26 -0.76 6.65 -1.36
C PRO A 26 0.13 5.53 -1.88
N HIS A 27 0.20 5.42 -3.21
CA HIS A 27 1.00 4.44 -3.93
C HIS A 27 1.98 5.16 -4.84
N TRP A 28 3.23 4.74 -4.79
CA TRP A 28 4.27 5.18 -5.70
C TRP A 28 5.11 3.97 -6.06
N SER A 29 5.51 3.85 -7.32
CA SER A 29 6.40 2.78 -7.78
C SER A 29 7.49 3.38 -8.65
N SER A 30 8.72 2.90 -8.47
CA SER A 30 9.86 3.22 -9.32
C SER A 30 9.61 2.76 -10.76
N LYS A 31 10.39 3.29 -11.70
CA LYS A 31 10.25 2.99 -13.14
C LYS A 31 10.47 1.51 -13.44
N ASP A 32 11.43 0.89 -12.73
CA ASP A 32 11.75 -0.53 -12.78
C ASP A 32 10.82 -1.40 -11.92
N GLY A 33 9.93 -0.82 -11.11
CA GLY A 33 8.99 -1.54 -10.26
C GLY A 33 9.60 -2.17 -9.00
N ARG A 34 10.93 -2.15 -8.83
CA ARG A 34 11.62 -2.77 -7.71
C ARG A 34 11.45 -2.02 -6.39
N LYS A 35 11.17 -0.71 -6.41
CA LYS A 35 10.96 0.08 -5.20
C LYS A 35 9.59 0.72 -5.24
N PHE A 36 8.78 0.53 -4.21
CA PHE A 36 7.44 1.10 -4.17
C PHE A 36 7.00 1.45 -2.76
N MET A 37 5.98 2.31 -2.64
CA MET A 37 5.28 2.59 -1.39
C MET A 37 3.90 1.97 -1.46
N CYS A 38 3.51 1.27 -0.41
CA CYS A 38 2.23 0.58 -0.35
C CYS A 38 1.72 0.55 1.10
N ARG A 39 0.54 -0.03 1.29
CA ARG A 39 -0.02 -0.26 2.61
C ARG A 39 0.13 -1.71 3.00
N MET A 40 0.57 -1.93 4.24
CA MET A 40 0.77 -3.24 4.83
C MET A 40 0.09 -3.31 6.19
N HIS A 41 -0.48 -4.46 6.53
CA HIS A 41 -0.94 -4.75 7.88
C HIS A 41 -0.43 -6.12 8.32
N LEU A 42 -0.12 -6.26 9.61
CA LEU A 42 0.20 -7.55 10.22
C LEU A 42 -1.09 -8.36 10.39
N HIS A 43 -1.00 -9.68 10.23
CA HIS A 43 -2.08 -10.55 10.66
C HIS A 43 -2.21 -10.45 12.19
N PRO A 44 -3.43 -10.22 12.70
CA PRO A 44 -3.63 -10.13 14.14
C PRO A 44 -3.34 -11.49 14.79
N GLY A 45 -2.65 -11.46 15.93
CA GLY A 45 -2.36 -12.67 16.72
C GLY A 45 -3.50 -13.05 17.67
N ASP A 46 -4.50 -12.18 17.82
CA ASP A 46 -5.69 -12.34 18.65
C ASP A 46 -6.90 -11.82 17.87
N ASP A 47 -8.05 -12.48 17.99
CA ASP A 47 -9.29 -12.13 17.28
C ASP A 47 -9.80 -10.72 17.64
N ASN A 48 -9.38 -10.18 18.78
CA ASN A 48 -9.79 -8.85 19.22
C ASN A 48 -8.93 -7.71 18.63
N ASP A 49 -7.80 -8.03 17.99
CA ASP A 49 -6.88 -7.02 17.48
C ASP A 49 -7.29 -6.58 16.05
N ARG A 50 -7.63 -5.30 15.89
CA ARG A 50 -8.13 -4.80 14.60
C ARG A 50 -6.96 -4.61 13.63
N PRO A 51 -7.01 -5.18 12.40
CA PRO A 51 -5.93 -5.02 11.43
C PRO A 51 -5.76 -3.54 11.06
N ARG A 52 -4.58 -3.00 11.35
CA ARG A 52 -4.25 -1.60 11.08
C ARG A 52 -3.34 -1.48 9.87
N TRP A 53 -3.79 -0.72 8.88
CA TRP A 53 -2.98 -0.40 7.71
C TRP A 53 -1.92 0.63 8.03
N HIS A 54 -0.69 0.34 7.64
CA HIS A 54 0.46 1.23 7.76
C HIS A 54 1.08 1.45 6.38
N ASP A 55 1.46 2.69 6.09
CA ASP A 55 2.22 3.01 4.88
C ASP A 55 3.68 2.55 5.07
N VAL A 56 4.16 1.72 4.14
CA VAL A 56 5.52 1.17 4.12
C VAL A 56 6.18 1.42 2.77
N LYS A 57 7.51 1.52 2.76
CA LYS A 57 8.30 1.45 1.54
C LYS A 57 8.84 0.04 1.40
N VAL A 58 8.80 -0.50 0.20
CA VAL A 58 9.24 -1.86 -0.10
C VAL A 58 10.28 -1.79 -1.21
N SER A 59 11.34 -2.56 -1.08
CA SER A 59 12.30 -2.85 -2.13
C SER A 59 12.29 -4.35 -2.41
N ILE A 60 12.26 -4.72 -3.69
CA ILE A 60 12.35 -6.09 -4.15
C ILE A 60 13.83 -6.41 -4.38
N ASP A 61 14.31 -7.46 -3.72
CA ASP A 61 15.67 -7.99 -3.86
C ASP A 61 15.59 -9.46 -4.29
N ASP A 62 15.66 -9.69 -5.59
CA ASP A 62 15.56 -10.97 -6.31
C ASP A 62 14.40 -11.90 -5.92
N THR A 63 14.41 -12.46 -4.70
CA THR A 63 13.37 -13.35 -4.16
C THR A 63 12.67 -12.81 -2.90
N GLU A 64 13.19 -11.73 -2.33
CA GLU A 64 12.77 -11.21 -1.03
C GLU A 64 12.29 -9.76 -1.13
N LEU A 65 11.49 -9.36 -0.15
CA LEU A 65 10.97 -8.02 0.02
C LEU A 65 11.60 -7.38 1.26
N LEU A 66 12.35 -6.31 1.04
CA LEU A 66 12.89 -5.45 2.08
C LEU A 66 11.88 -4.35 2.41
N VAL A 67 11.25 -4.44 3.59
CA VAL A 67 10.21 -3.52 4.03
C VAL A 67 10.77 -2.50 5.03
N TYR A 68 10.53 -1.23 4.74
CA TYR A 68 10.88 -0.07 5.55
C TYR A 68 9.61 0.65 5.99
N ALA A 69 9.22 0.47 7.25
CA ALA A 69 8.10 1.20 7.83
C ALA A 69 8.51 2.61 8.28
N ARG A 70 7.77 3.64 7.81
CA ARG A 70 8.03 5.04 8.18
C ARG A 70 7.54 5.40 9.58
N SER A 71 6.44 4.79 10.04
CA SER A 71 5.81 5.16 11.30
C SER A 71 6.40 4.40 12.50
N ARG A 72 6.41 5.03 13.69
CA ARG A 72 6.78 4.36 14.95
C ARG A 72 5.86 3.18 15.27
N ARG A 73 4.58 3.29 14.90
CA ARG A 73 3.56 2.24 15.10
C ARG A 73 3.73 1.05 14.14
N GLY A 74 4.37 1.25 12.99
CA GLY A 74 4.66 0.19 12.02
C GLY A 74 6.03 -0.45 12.17
N ARG A 75 6.77 -0.23 13.28
CA ARG A 75 8.14 -0.74 13.41
C ARG A 75 8.25 -2.26 13.27
N ASN A 76 7.21 -3.00 13.66
CA ASN A 76 7.14 -4.46 13.58
C ASN A 76 7.01 -4.97 12.13
N LEU A 77 6.70 -4.09 11.17
CA LEU A 77 6.64 -4.42 9.74
C LEU A 77 8.02 -4.35 9.06
N ARG A 78 9.04 -3.85 9.75
CA ARG A 78 10.38 -3.68 9.17
C ARG A 78 11.08 -5.03 9.05
N GLY A 79 11.81 -5.22 7.97
CA GLY A 79 12.67 -6.38 7.78
C GLY A 79 12.48 -7.06 6.44
N VAL A 80 12.87 -8.33 6.39
CA VAL A 80 12.83 -9.18 5.21
C VAL A 80 11.53 -10.00 5.24
N TRP A 81 10.84 -9.99 4.11
CA TRP A 81 9.57 -10.67 3.89
C TRP A 81 9.63 -11.47 2.60
N LYS A 82 8.94 -12.61 2.56
CA LYS A 82 8.77 -13.45 1.37
C LYS A 82 7.31 -13.48 0.95
N VAL A 83 7.05 -13.43 -0.34
CA VAL A 83 5.69 -13.57 -0.88
C VAL A 83 5.30 -15.04 -0.79
N VAL A 84 4.12 -15.32 -0.25
CA VAL A 84 3.61 -16.70 -0.06
C VAL A 84 2.33 -16.92 -0.86
N GLY A 85 1.58 -15.86 -1.13
CA GLY A 85 0.34 -15.96 -1.88
C GLY A 85 -0.13 -14.63 -2.45
N VAL A 86 -1.12 -14.72 -3.33
CA VAL A 86 -1.74 -13.57 -3.98
C VAL A 86 -3.25 -13.72 -4.02
N ALA A 87 -3.95 -12.62 -3.76
CA ALA A 87 -5.38 -12.49 -3.92
C ALA A 87 -5.71 -11.22 -4.71
N ASN A 88 -6.73 -11.29 -5.56
CA ASN A 88 -7.20 -10.14 -6.34
C ASN A 88 -8.49 -9.59 -5.74
N ASP A 89 -8.49 -8.30 -5.42
CA ASP A 89 -9.69 -7.54 -5.07
C ASP A 89 -10.15 -6.78 -6.34
N SER A 90 -10.94 -7.46 -7.15
CA SER A 90 -11.47 -6.94 -8.42
C SER A 90 -12.41 -5.74 -8.21
N ALA A 91 -13.11 -5.69 -7.09
CA ALA A 91 -14.04 -4.60 -6.77
C ALA A 91 -13.30 -3.27 -6.54
N LYS A 92 -12.07 -3.31 -6.02
CA LYS A 92 -11.27 -2.11 -5.74
C LYS A 92 -10.06 -1.92 -6.64
N ASN A 93 -9.91 -2.75 -7.67
CA ASN A 93 -8.77 -2.75 -8.60
C ASN A 93 -7.42 -2.85 -7.87
N ARG A 94 -7.35 -3.75 -6.87
CA ARG A 94 -6.21 -3.94 -5.97
C ARG A 94 -5.74 -5.37 -5.97
N ARG A 95 -4.43 -5.54 -5.79
CA ARG A 95 -3.78 -6.82 -5.60
C ARG A 95 -3.26 -6.92 -4.17
N LEU A 96 -3.62 -8.01 -3.52
CA LEU A 96 -3.26 -8.33 -2.14
C LEU A 96 -2.21 -9.44 -2.18
N TYR A 97 -1.05 -9.18 -1.60
CA TYR A 97 0.01 -10.18 -1.48
C TYR A 97 0.12 -10.58 -0.01
N GLU A 98 0.05 -11.89 0.24
CA GLU A 98 0.39 -12.45 1.54
C GLU A 98 1.90 -12.58 1.62
N VAL A 99 2.47 -12.04 2.69
CA VAL A 99 3.90 -12.07 2.93
C VAL A 99 4.20 -12.62 4.31
N ARG A 100 5.26 -13.40 4.42
CA ARG A 100 5.72 -13.97 5.69
C ARG A 100 7.19 -13.69 5.94
N THR A 101 7.56 -13.56 7.21
CA THR A 101 8.96 -13.52 7.62
C THR A 101 9.47 -14.92 7.97
N SER A 102 10.78 -15.09 8.15
CA SER A 102 11.39 -16.38 8.51
C SER A 102 10.94 -16.92 9.87
N ALA A 103 10.42 -16.06 10.75
CA ALA A 103 9.81 -16.40 12.03
C ALA A 103 8.29 -16.69 11.93
N ASP A 104 7.78 -16.96 10.72
CA ASP A 104 6.38 -17.30 10.40
C ASP A 104 5.32 -16.23 10.79
N VAL A 105 5.74 -14.99 10.99
CA VAL A 105 4.81 -13.86 11.14
C VAL A 105 4.23 -13.52 9.78
N GLY A 106 2.89 -13.55 9.68
CA GLY A 106 2.13 -13.20 8.48
C GLY A 106 1.72 -11.73 8.41
N ALA A 107 1.68 -11.22 7.19
CA ALA A 107 1.19 -9.89 6.88
C ALA A 107 0.60 -9.85 5.47
N THR A 108 -0.15 -8.79 5.18
CA THR A 108 -0.72 -8.55 3.85
C THR A 108 -0.33 -7.18 3.36
N ILE A 109 0.22 -7.14 2.15
CA ILE A 109 0.52 -5.92 1.39
C ILE A 109 -0.58 -5.72 0.35
N ARG A 110 -1.02 -4.48 0.17
CA ARG A 110 -1.92 -4.11 -0.92
C ARG A 110 -1.26 -3.13 -1.88
N VAL A 111 -1.42 -3.39 -3.17
CA VAL A 111 -0.96 -2.51 -4.24
C VAL A 111 -2.07 -2.32 -5.29
N PRO A 112 -2.12 -1.17 -5.98
CA PRO A 112 -3.00 -1.00 -7.13
C PRO A 112 -2.64 -2.02 -8.21
N GLN A 113 -3.66 -2.62 -8.82
CA GLN A 113 -3.48 -3.67 -9.84
C GLN A 113 -2.72 -3.16 -11.09
N SER A 114 -2.82 -1.87 -11.40
CA SER A 114 -2.09 -1.21 -12.49
C SER A 114 -0.64 -0.83 -12.14
N SER A 115 -0.16 -1.16 -10.93
CA SER A 115 1.19 -0.80 -10.50
C SER A 115 2.27 -1.56 -11.27
N ARG A 116 3.37 -0.87 -11.58
CA ARG A 116 4.56 -1.47 -12.23
C ARG A 116 5.26 -2.53 -11.39
N CYS A 117 5.03 -2.58 -10.07
CA CYS A 117 5.59 -3.62 -9.21
C CYS A 117 4.81 -4.94 -9.29
N VAL A 118 3.57 -4.95 -9.80
CA VAL A 118 2.72 -6.15 -9.85
C VAL A 118 3.37 -7.29 -10.64
N PRO A 119 3.90 -7.09 -11.87
CA PRO A 119 4.56 -8.16 -12.61
C PRO A 119 5.81 -8.71 -11.93
N LEU A 120 6.46 -7.93 -11.06
CA LEU A 120 7.61 -8.40 -10.29
C LEU A 120 7.15 -9.22 -9.09
N LEU A 121 6.15 -8.73 -8.34
CA LEU A 121 5.59 -9.44 -7.20
C LEU A 121 4.96 -10.77 -7.61
N ASP A 122 4.30 -10.82 -8.76
CA ASP A 122 3.72 -12.04 -9.31
C ASP A 122 4.77 -13.13 -9.60
N ARG A 123 6.01 -12.75 -9.92
CA ARG A 123 7.11 -13.70 -10.13
C ARG A 123 7.69 -14.25 -8.83
N LEU A 124 7.41 -13.60 -7.71
CA LEU A 124 7.87 -14.02 -6.38
C LEU A 124 6.90 -14.99 -5.70
N VAL A 125 5.70 -15.18 -6.27
CA VAL A 125 4.72 -16.13 -5.76
C VAL A 125 5.24 -17.54 -6.05
N PRO A 126 5.36 -18.41 -5.03
CA PRO A 126 5.82 -19.80 -5.21
C PRO A 126 4.83 -20.66 -6.01
#